data_AF-A0A1F5KQ21-F1
#
_entry.id   AF-A0A1F5KQ21-F1
#
_cell.length_a   1.000
_cell.length_b   1.000
_cell.length_c   1.000
_cell.angle_alpha   90.00
_cell.angle_beta   90.00
_cell.angle_gamma   90.00
#
_symmetry.space_group_name_H-M   'P 1'
#
loop_
_entity.id
_entity.type
_entity.pdbx_description
1 polymer ?
#
loop_
_entity_poly.entity_id
_entity_poly.type
_entity_poly.pdbx_seq_one_letter_code
_entity_poly.pdbx_strand_id
1 'polypeptide(L)'
;MIRIKKLIFPVLSLMAIIISVITYWSVKGDNIGTENLNESELLKSKRDIDNELIKIYEKENLFLKEHTLKVSPSGKKSAYFKHNLVMGSGDIWDRDHASVIVDFDDTKETVFQSDERLSSLEWLSDDEIVVYRGCGTECMQAYIVDLKSKIPRDISIGVGYSWSPDKNYVLAYHYSWKYGISVANKGDEFGRTIFQITRDQPPDGSGLTNKTQAIWSPDSTKLALIIRKEKEEELEILAFDILSNFKLLLHNDLTSNEFSDFRWENNKILSYFVNGKIIREKI
;
A
#
# COMPACT_ATOMS: atom_id res chain seq x y z
N MET A 1 0.46 -47.92 -36.07
CA MET A 1 -1.02 -47.91 -36.16
C MET A 1 -1.57 -47.30 -34.87
N ILE A 2 -1.71 -45.97 -34.83
CA ILE A 2 -1.92 -45.18 -33.60
C ILE A 2 -3.41 -45.16 -33.22
N ARG A 3 -3.69 -45.42 -31.94
CA ARG A 3 -5.03 -45.52 -31.32
C ARG A 3 -5.72 -44.13 -31.26
N ILE A 4 -6.29 -43.68 -32.38
CA ILE A 4 -7.07 -42.43 -32.49
C ILE A 4 -8.43 -42.50 -31.74
N LYS A 5 -8.90 -43.71 -31.39
CA LYS A 5 -10.23 -43.89 -30.79
C LYS A 5 -10.42 -43.31 -29.38
N LYS A 6 -9.35 -42.98 -28.63
CA LYS A 6 -9.47 -42.46 -27.25
C LYS A 6 -9.70 -40.94 -27.12
N LEU A 7 -9.49 -40.17 -28.20
CA LEU A 7 -9.64 -38.71 -28.17
C LEU A 7 -10.99 -38.22 -28.74
N ILE A 8 -11.69 -39.05 -29.51
CA ILE A 8 -12.93 -38.65 -30.18
C ILE A 8 -14.11 -38.56 -29.18
N PHE A 9 -14.15 -39.44 -28.18
CA PHE A 9 -15.25 -39.50 -27.22
C PHE A 9 -15.38 -38.27 -26.29
N PRO A 10 -14.31 -37.73 -25.68
CA PRO A 10 -14.43 -36.54 -24.84
C PRO A 10 -14.80 -35.28 -25.64
N VAL A 11 -14.36 -35.16 -26.89
CA VAL A 11 -14.68 -34.01 -27.76
C VAL A 11 -16.17 -33.99 -28.14
N LEU A 12 -16.76 -35.16 -28.43
CA LEU A 12 -18.18 -35.26 -28.75
C LEU A 12 -19.07 -34.98 -27.52
N SER A 13 -18.63 -35.35 -26.32
CA SER A 13 -19.34 -35.04 -25.07
C SER A 13 -19.39 -33.52 -24.81
N LEU A 14 -18.27 -32.82 -25.02
CA LEU A 14 -18.21 -31.36 -24.85
C LEU A 14 -19.11 -30.63 -25.87
N MET A 15 -19.12 -31.08 -27.11
CA MET A 15 -19.99 -30.54 -28.17
C MET A 15 -21.48 -30.72 -27.83
N ALA A 16 -21.87 -31.87 -27.27
CA ALA A 16 -23.25 -32.10 -26.85
C ALA A 16 -23.69 -31.17 -25.71
N ILE A 17 -22.80 -30.88 -24.74
CA ILE A 17 -23.07 -29.92 -23.67
C ILE A 17 -23.24 -28.50 -24.22
N ILE A 18 -22.35 -28.07 -25.12
CA ILE A 18 -22.44 -26.74 -25.74
C ILE A 18 -23.75 -26.58 -26.52
N ILE A 19 -24.12 -27.58 -27.32
CA ILE A 19 -25.38 -27.57 -28.08
C ILE A 19 -26.59 -27.56 -27.15
N SER A 20 -26.52 -28.26 -26.02
CA SER A 20 -27.61 -28.29 -25.03
C SER A 20 -27.79 -26.94 -24.34
N VAL A 21 -26.69 -26.24 -24.05
CA VAL A 21 -26.73 -24.87 -23.49
C VAL A 21 -27.28 -23.90 -24.53
N ILE A 22 -26.81 -23.94 -25.78
CA ILE A 22 -27.29 -23.04 -26.85
C ILE A 22 -28.78 -23.27 -27.11
N THR A 23 -29.23 -24.53 -27.19
CA THR A 23 -30.65 -24.84 -27.40
C THR A 23 -31.52 -24.46 -26.21
N TYR A 24 -31.03 -24.62 -24.97
CA TYR A 24 -31.71 -24.12 -23.77
C TYR A 24 -31.91 -22.60 -23.80
N TRP A 25 -30.89 -21.85 -24.23
CA TRP A 25 -30.97 -20.39 -24.38
C TRP A 25 -31.86 -19.96 -25.56
N SER A 26 -31.82 -20.65 -26.71
CA SER A 26 -32.71 -20.36 -27.84
C SER A 26 -34.18 -20.65 -27.52
N VAL A 27 -34.49 -21.76 -26.84
CA VAL A 27 -35.88 -22.13 -26.51
C VAL A 27 -36.47 -21.22 -25.42
N LYS A 28 -35.64 -20.68 -24.52
CA LYS A 28 -36.09 -19.65 -23.55
C LYS A 28 -36.10 -18.23 -24.11
N GLY A 29 -35.36 -17.95 -25.20
CA GLY A 29 -35.25 -16.62 -25.79
C GLY A 29 -36.55 -16.11 -26.41
N ASP A 30 -37.41 -16.99 -26.94
CA ASP A 30 -38.58 -16.58 -27.73
C ASP A 30 -39.88 -16.42 -26.92
N ASN A 31 -39.88 -16.72 -25.62
CA ASN A 31 -41.05 -16.59 -24.75
C ASN A 31 -40.79 -15.77 -23.48
N ILE A 32 -39.69 -15.00 -23.43
CA ILE A 32 -39.68 -13.84 -22.54
C ILE A 32 -40.57 -12.82 -23.22
N GLY A 33 -41.87 -12.92 -22.94
CA GLY A 33 -42.78 -11.83 -23.21
C GLY A 33 -42.10 -10.57 -22.67
N THR A 34 -41.78 -9.65 -23.58
CA THR A 34 -41.53 -8.27 -23.20
C THR A 34 -42.85 -7.76 -22.64
N GLU A 35 -43.18 -8.16 -21.41
CA GLU A 35 -44.09 -7.40 -20.58
C GLU A 35 -43.55 -5.98 -20.68
N ASN A 36 -44.33 -5.12 -21.31
CA ASN A 36 -44.07 -3.69 -21.36
C ASN A 36 -44.14 -3.21 -19.91
N LEU A 37 -43.08 -3.44 -19.16
CA LEU A 37 -42.84 -2.79 -17.89
C LEU A 37 -42.95 -1.31 -18.21
N ASN A 38 -43.97 -0.71 -17.62
CA ASN A 38 -44.25 0.70 -17.81
C ASN A 38 -42.97 1.45 -17.44
N GLU A 39 -42.53 2.38 -18.30
CA GLU A 39 -41.33 3.18 -18.09
C GLU A 39 -41.29 3.81 -16.68
N SER A 40 -42.47 4.12 -16.11
CA SER A 40 -42.60 4.60 -14.74
C SER A 40 -42.20 3.58 -13.67
N GLU A 41 -42.45 2.29 -13.88
CA GLU A 41 -42.08 1.21 -12.95
C GLU A 41 -40.57 0.94 -12.98
N LEU A 42 -39.97 1.00 -14.17
CA LEU A 42 -38.50 0.94 -14.34
C LEU A 42 -37.80 2.11 -13.65
N LEU A 43 -38.32 3.34 -13.82
CA LEU A 43 -37.79 4.53 -13.15
C LEU A 43 -37.93 4.46 -11.63
N LYS A 44 -39.05 3.92 -11.12
CA LYS A 44 -39.25 3.73 -9.68
C LYS A 44 -38.28 2.70 -9.11
N SER A 45 -38.15 1.55 -9.77
CA SER A 45 -37.20 0.49 -9.37
C SER A 45 -35.76 1.01 -9.34
N LYS A 46 -35.34 1.75 -10.38
CA LYS A 46 -34.03 2.39 -10.41
C LYS A 46 -33.82 3.34 -9.23
N ARG A 47 -34.80 4.20 -8.93
CA ARG A 47 -34.72 5.14 -7.80
C ARG A 47 -34.64 4.42 -6.46
N ASP A 48 -35.38 3.32 -6.29
CA ASP A 48 -35.36 2.53 -5.05
C ASP A 48 -33.98 1.86 -4.84
N ILE A 49 -33.39 1.31 -5.91
CA ILE A 49 -32.02 0.78 -5.92
C ILE A 49 -31.00 1.88 -5.58
N ASP A 50 -31.11 3.06 -6.21
CA ASP A 50 -30.22 4.19 -5.97
C ASP A 50 -30.26 4.62 -4.48
N ASN A 51 -31.45 4.64 -3.88
CA ASN A 51 -31.63 4.99 -2.46
C ASN A 51 -31.03 3.94 -1.50
N GLU A 52 -31.15 2.65 -1.80
CA GLU A 52 -30.51 1.59 -1.01
C GLU A 52 -28.99 1.66 -1.12
N LEU A 53 -28.45 1.90 -2.31
CA LEU A 53 -27.02 2.08 -2.54
C LEU A 53 -26.47 3.27 -1.74
N ILE A 54 -27.17 4.40 -1.72
CA ILE A 54 -26.78 5.58 -0.93
C ILE A 54 -26.65 5.20 0.55
N LYS A 55 -27.63 4.49 1.12
CA LYS A 55 -27.59 4.07 2.53
C LYS A 55 -26.43 3.13 2.84
N ILE A 56 -26.11 2.20 1.92
CA ILE A 56 -24.95 1.31 2.04
C ILE A 56 -23.66 2.14 2.07
N TYR A 57 -23.49 3.08 1.14
CA TYR A 57 -22.32 3.95 1.08
C TYR A 57 -22.19 4.86 2.30
N GLU A 58 -23.28 5.39 2.84
CA GLU A 58 -23.25 6.18 4.08
C GLU A 58 -22.74 5.35 5.25
N LYS A 59 -23.24 4.13 5.40
CA LYS A 59 -22.82 3.20 6.45
C LYS A 59 -21.35 2.80 6.29
N GLU A 60 -20.93 2.46 5.08
CA GLU A 60 -19.54 2.10 4.79
C GLU A 60 -18.59 3.28 5.00
N ASN A 61 -19.00 4.49 4.63
CA ASN A 61 -18.20 5.71 4.86
C ASN A 61 -18.08 6.07 6.34
N LEU A 62 -19.11 5.83 7.14
CA LEU A 62 -19.02 6.01 8.59
C LEU A 62 -18.01 5.04 9.18
N PHE A 63 -18.11 3.75 8.82
CA PHE A 63 -17.15 2.73 9.23
C PHE A 63 -15.72 3.09 8.79
N LEU A 64 -15.54 3.47 7.52
CA LEU A 64 -14.24 3.84 6.98
C LEU A 64 -13.64 5.06 7.70
N LYS A 65 -14.47 6.08 7.99
CA LYS A 65 -14.06 7.23 8.79
C LYS A 65 -13.55 6.79 10.16
N GLU A 66 -14.31 5.97 10.89
CA GLU A 66 -13.92 5.50 12.23
C GLU A 66 -12.56 4.77 12.24
N HIS A 67 -12.23 4.04 11.18
CA HIS A 67 -11.00 3.24 11.09
C HIS A 67 -9.80 3.99 10.49
N THR A 68 -10.04 5.06 9.73
CA THR A 68 -8.99 5.78 8.99
C THR A 68 -8.74 7.18 9.52
N LEU A 69 -9.55 7.66 10.47
CA LEU A 69 -9.40 8.99 11.07
C LEU A 69 -7.99 9.16 11.65
N LYS A 70 -7.28 10.18 11.17
CA LYS A 70 -6.04 10.68 11.75
C LYS A 70 -6.17 12.16 12.07
N VAL A 71 -5.65 12.56 13.21
CA VAL A 71 -5.63 13.96 13.63
C VAL A 71 -4.27 14.57 13.29
N SER A 72 -4.29 15.80 12.79
CA SER A 72 -3.09 16.59 12.49
C SER A 72 -2.25 16.87 13.75
N PRO A 73 -0.95 17.22 13.61
CA PRO A 73 -0.08 17.48 14.76
C PRO A 73 -0.60 18.56 15.73
N SER A 74 -1.22 19.62 15.22
CA SER A 74 -1.81 20.67 16.07
C SER A 74 -3.13 20.27 16.74
N GLY A 75 -3.75 19.17 16.33
CA GLY A 75 -5.09 18.79 16.78
C GLY A 75 -6.25 19.52 16.09
N LYS A 76 -5.97 20.46 15.17
CA LYS A 76 -6.98 21.34 14.57
C LYS A 76 -7.70 20.72 13.36
N LYS A 77 -7.00 19.89 12.59
CA LYS A 77 -7.52 19.21 11.41
C LYS A 77 -7.60 17.71 11.66
N SER A 78 -8.54 17.04 11.00
CA SER A 78 -8.56 15.58 10.90
C SER A 78 -8.72 15.13 9.45
N ALA A 79 -8.16 13.99 9.10
CA ALA A 79 -8.22 13.41 7.76
C ALA A 79 -8.72 11.97 7.83
N TYR A 80 -9.53 11.56 6.87
CA TYR A 80 -10.05 10.19 6.78
C TYR A 80 -10.39 9.84 5.32
N PHE A 81 -10.53 8.54 5.04
CA PHE A 81 -10.96 8.06 3.74
C PHE A 81 -12.47 8.05 3.59
N LYS A 82 -12.95 8.34 2.37
CA LYS A 82 -14.35 8.26 1.98
C LYS A 82 -14.46 7.58 0.62
N HIS A 83 -15.26 6.52 0.52
CA HIS A 83 -15.65 5.92 -0.73
C HIS A 83 -16.42 6.91 -1.61
N ASN A 84 -16.06 6.96 -2.89
CA ASN A 84 -16.78 7.74 -3.89
C ASN A 84 -17.91 6.89 -4.48
N LEU A 85 -19.15 7.37 -4.40
CA LEU A 85 -20.27 6.72 -5.09
C LEU A 85 -20.17 7.03 -6.59
N VAL A 86 -19.77 6.03 -7.38
CA VAL A 86 -19.75 6.12 -8.84
C VAL A 86 -20.99 5.41 -9.39
N MET A 87 -21.97 6.19 -9.84
CA MET A 87 -23.21 5.64 -10.41
C MET A 87 -22.94 5.11 -11.83
N GLY A 88 -23.29 3.85 -12.09
CA GLY A 88 -23.29 3.29 -13.45
C GLY A 88 -22.03 2.52 -13.86
N SER A 89 -21.03 2.35 -12.98
CA SER A 89 -20.06 1.28 -13.15
C SER A 89 -20.76 -0.05 -12.84
N GLY A 90 -20.70 -1.01 -13.77
CA GLY A 90 -21.25 -2.36 -13.54
C GLY A 90 -20.62 -3.08 -12.33
N ASP A 91 -19.49 -2.55 -11.85
CA ASP A 91 -18.73 -2.98 -10.69
C ASP A 91 -18.97 -2.03 -9.51
N ILE A 92 -20.22 -1.91 -9.08
CA ILE A 92 -20.65 -1.24 -7.82
C ILE A 92 -19.98 -1.80 -6.55
N TRP A 93 -19.17 -2.86 -6.68
CA TRP A 93 -18.42 -3.51 -5.61
C TRP A 93 -16.95 -3.15 -5.57
N ASP A 94 -16.44 -2.37 -6.54
CA ASP A 94 -15.06 -1.94 -6.51
C ASP A 94 -14.91 -0.77 -5.53
N ARG A 95 -14.82 -1.13 -4.23
CA ARG A 95 -14.59 -0.25 -3.08
C ARG A 95 -13.26 0.51 -3.15
N ASP A 96 -12.58 0.40 -4.27
CA ASP A 96 -11.23 0.86 -4.52
C ASP A 96 -11.18 2.37 -4.81
N HIS A 97 -12.31 3.05 -5.03
CA HIS A 97 -12.33 4.51 -5.17
C HIS A 97 -12.48 5.23 -3.83
N ALA A 98 -11.36 5.63 -3.22
CA ALA A 98 -11.37 6.44 -2.00
C ALA A 98 -10.82 7.85 -2.24
N SER A 99 -11.51 8.84 -1.65
CA SER A 99 -11.05 10.21 -1.50
C SER A 99 -10.51 10.42 -0.08
N VAL A 100 -9.55 11.34 0.07
CA VAL A 100 -9.17 11.86 1.38
C VAL A 100 -9.98 13.11 1.68
N ILE A 101 -10.71 13.06 2.78
CA ILE A 101 -11.48 14.17 3.31
C ILE A 101 -10.72 14.78 4.47
N VAL A 102 -10.55 16.10 4.46
CA VAL A 102 -10.04 16.88 5.59
C VAL A 102 -11.19 17.65 6.22
N ASP A 103 -11.29 17.55 7.54
CA ASP A 103 -12.28 18.22 8.40
C ASP A 103 -11.54 19.30 9.23
N PHE A 104 -11.99 20.55 9.13
CA PHE A 104 -11.43 21.73 9.81
C PHE A 104 -12.48 22.84 9.92
N ASP A 105 -12.64 23.44 11.10
CA ASP A 105 -13.56 24.57 11.36
C ASP A 105 -14.99 24.36 10.80
N ASP A 106 -15.59 23.20 11.08
CA ASP A 106 -16.91 22.76 10.58
C ASP A 106 -17.03 22.61 9.05
N THR A 107 -15.92 22.77 8.33
CA THR A 107 -15.84 22.57 6.88
C THR A 107 -15.18 21.23 6.55
N LYS A 108 -15.65 20.62 5.47
CA LYS A 108 -15.10 19.36 4.94
C LYS A 108 -14.70 19.55 3.51
N GLU A 109 -13.49 19.12 3.17
CA GLU A 109 -12.94 19.28 1.84
C GLU A 109 -12.32 17.98 1.35
N THR A 110 -12.56 17.65 0.08
CA THR A 110 -11.81 16.60 -0.62
C THR A 110 -10.48 17.19 -1.07
N VAL A 111 -9.38 16.67 -0.51
CA VAL A 111 -8.02 17.18 -0.80
C VAL A 111 -7.24 16.26 -1.74
N PHE A 112 -7.67 15.00 -1.84
CA PHE A 112 -7.10 14.01 -2.74
C PHE A 112 -8.19 13.05 -3.20
N GLN A 113 -8.19 12.70 -4.47
CA GLN A 113 -9.10 11.74 -5.07
C GLN A 113 -8.29 10.84 -6.00
N SER A 114 -8.48 9.53 -5.83
CA SER A 114 -7.90 8.53 -6.72
C SER A 114 -8.99 7.59 -7.21
N ASP A 115 -8.78 7.02 -8.38
CA ASP A 115 -9.52 5.87 -8.88
C ASP A 115 -8.97 4.54 -8.32
N GLU A 116 -7.95 4.58 -7.46
CA GLU A 116 -7.27 3.40 -6.92
C GLU A 116 -7.42 3.25 -5.41
N ARG A 117 -7.33 2.00 -4.94
CA ARG A 117 -7.44 1.64 -3.53
C ARG A 117 -6.35 2.29 -2.69
N LEU A 118 -6.77 3.11 -1.73
CA LEU A 118 -5.89 3.69 -0.72
C LEU A 118 -5.71 2.72 0.46
N SER A 119 -4.50 2.63 0.98
CA SER A 119 -4.15 1.70 2.06
C SER A 119 -4.03 2.39 3.42
N SER A 120 -3.40 3.55 3.48
CA SER A 120 -3.23 4.32 4.71
C SER A 120 -2.94 5.79 4.42
N LEU A 121 -3.06 6.63 5.45
CA LEU A 121 -2.67 8.02 5.42
C LEU A 121 -1.93 8.39 6.69
N GLU A 122 -1.06 9.40 6.60
CA GLU A 122 -0.29 9.93 7.71
C GLU A 122 -0.13 11.45 7.55
N TRP A 123 -0.14 12.20 8.66
CA TRP A 123 0.13 13.63 8.66
C TRP A 123 1.64 13.87 8.69
N LEU A 124 2.15 14.71 7.78
CA LEU A 124 3.55 15.15 7.78
C LEU A 124 3.72 16.51 8.45
N SER A 125 2.71 17.36 8.37
CA SER A 125 2.60 18.65 9.04
C SER A 125 1.11 18.98 9.23
N ASP A 126 0.75 20.19 9.67
CA ASP A 126 -0.66 20.60 9.66
C ASP A 126 -1.21 20.84 8.24
N ASP A 127 -0.32 21.02 7.25
CA ASP A 127 -0.70 21.44 5.89
C ASP A 127 -0.32 20.40 4.83
N GLU A 128 0.26 19.27 5.24
CA GLU A 128 0.65 18.18 4.34
C GLU A 128 0.28 16.82 4.92
N ILE A 129 -0.29 16.00 4.07
CA ILE A 129 -0.54 14.58 4.31
C ILE A 129 0.23 13.73 3.30
N VAL A 130 0.55 12.51 3.69
CA VAL A 130 0.94 11.47 2.76
C VAL A 130 -0.19 10.45 2.66
N VAL A 131 -0.50 10.06 1.43
CA VAL A 131 -1.50 9.05 1.11
C VAL A 131 -0.78 7.89 0.46
N TYR A 132 -0.99 6.70 1.00
CA TYR A 132 -0.41 5.47 0.49
C TYR A 132 -1.46 4.70 -0.29
N ARG A 133 -1.03 4.13 -1.41
CA ARG A 133 -1.75 3.14 -2.19
C ARG A 133 -1.05 1.81 -1.98
N GLY A 134 -1.79 0.75 -1.71
CA GLY A 134 -1.25 -0.60 -1.58
C GLY A 134 -2.00 -1.57 -2.46
N CYS A 135 -1.29 -2.21 -3.39
CA CYS A 135 -1.78 -3.37 -4.16
C CYS A 135 -1.31 -4.72 -3.57
N GLY A 136 -0.62 -4.70 -2.41
CA GLY A 136 -0.03 -5.89 -1.79
C GLY A 136 1.29 -6.38 -2.44
N THR A 137 1.79 -5.70 -3.47
CA THR A 137 3.07 -5.98 -4.15
C THR A 137 3.90 -4.70 -4.36
N GLU A 138 4.86 -4.65 -5.31
CA GLU A 138 5.72 -3.47 -5.55
C GLU A 138 5.00 -2.26 -6.14
N CYS A 139 3.73 -2.37 -6.51
CA CYS A 139 2.91 -1.23 -6.91
C CYS A 139 2.41 -0.39 -5.72
N MET A 140 3.18 -0.34 -4.62
CA MET A 140 2.91 0.61 -3.55
C MET A 140 3.25 2.00 -4.05
N GLN A 141 2.27 2.89 -4.05
CA GLN A 141 2.49 4.30 -4.37
C GLN A 141 2.33 5.15 -3.12
N ALA A 142 3.03 6.27 -3.10
CA ALA A 142 2.95 7.24 -2.02
C ALA A 142 2.88 8.65 -2.62
N TYR A 143 1.88 9.42 -2.18
CA TYR A 143 1.65 10.78 -2.65
C TYR A 143 1.68 11.73 -1.47
N ILE A 144 2.52 12.76 -1.54
CA ILE A 144 2.45 13.89 -0.61
C ILE A 144 1.47 14.90 -1.18
N VAL A 145 0.46 15.27 -0.40
CA VAL A 145 -0.57 16.23 -0.78
C VAL A 145 -0.46 17.43 0.13
N ASP A 146 -0.12 18.58 -0.46
CA ASP A 146 -0.21 19.88 0.19
C ASP A 146 -1.68 20.33 0.16
N LEU A 147 -2.24 20.63 1.34
CA LEU A 147 -3.68 20.88 1.48
C LEU A 147 -4.15 22.15 0.77
N LYS A 148 -3.25 23.12 0.55
CA LYS A 148 -3.57 24.38 -0.09
C LYS A 148 -3.63 24.26 -1.61
N SER A 149 -2.62 23.64 -2.21
CA SER A 149 -2.50 23.46 -3.65
C SER A 149 -3.31 22.25 -4.15
N LYS A 150 -3.48 21.22 -3.30
CA LYS A 150 -4.11 19.94 -3.62
C LYS A 150 -3.44 19.21 -4.79
N ILE A 151 -2.21 19.57 -5.11
CA ILE A 151 -1.43 18.92 -6.16
C ILE A 151 -0.66 17.77 -5.50
N PRO A 152 -0.97 16.50 -5.83
CA PRO A 152 -0.22 15.37 -5.31
C PRO A 152 1.19 15.35 -5.90
N ARG A 153 2.18 15.11 -5.05
CA ARG A 153 3.57 14.84 -5.45
C ARG A 153 3.85 13.36 -5.25
N ASP A 154 4.20 12.68 -6.34
CA ASP A 154 4.58 11.27 -6.33
C ASP A 154 5.96 11.09 -5.67
N ILE A 155 6.03 10.20 -4.68
CA ILE A 155 7.26 9.77 -4.00
C ILE A 155 7.39 8.24 -4.02
N SER A 156 6.83 7.58 -5.04
CA SER A 156 6.74 6.12 -5.17
C SER A 156 8.09 5.50 -5.53
N ILE A 157 9.02 5.48 -4.58
CA ILE A 157 10.39 5.00 -4.75
C ILE A 157 10.64 3.64 -4.09
N GLY A 158 9.60 2.96 -3.62
CA GLY A 158 9.70 1.64 -3.01
C GLY A 158 8.35 1.05 -2.61
N VAL A 159 8.40 0.02 -1.78
CA VAL A 159 7.27 -0.90 -1.51
C VAL A 159 6.75 -0.84 -0.08
N GLY A 160 7.34 0.05 0.72
CA GLY A 160 7.05 0.26 2.13
C GLY A 160 7.78 1.51 2.57
N TYR A 161 7.16 2.32 3.43
CA TYR A 161 7.66 3.65 3.76
C TYR A 161 7.74 3.85 5.27
N SER A 162 8.76 4.57 5.72
CA SER A 162 8.89 5.01 7.10
C SER A 162 9.50 6.41 7.14
N TRP A 163 8.76 7.36 7.70
CA TRP A 163 9.23 8.73 7.84
C TRP A 163 10.16 8.89 9.05
N SER A 164 11.18 9.74 8.91
CA SER A 164 11.94 10.23 10.04
C SER A 164 11.01 10.91 11.06
N PRO A 165 11.35 10.93 12.36
CA PRO A 165 10.52 11.61 13.36
C PRO A 165 10.19 13.06 13.04
N ASP A 166 11.13 13.80 12.44
CA ASP A 166 10.95 15.19 12.01
C ASP A 166 10.24 15.35 10.64
N LYS A 167 9.90 14.23 9.99
CA LYS A 167 9.22 14.16 8.68
C LYS A 167 9.98 14.82 7.53
N ASN A 168 11.28 15.08 7.66
CA ASN A 168 12.09 15.63 6.57
C ASN A 168 12.62 14.56 5.62
N TYR A 169 12.73 13.31 6.08
CA TYR A 169 13.23 12.20 5.28
C TYR A 169 12.22 11.06 5.25
N VAL A 170 12.16 10.38 4.11
CA VAL A 170 11.39 9.16 3.94
C VAL A 170 12.33 8.01 3.61
N LEU A 171 12.25 6.95 4.38
CA LEU A 171 12.85 5.65 4.10
C LEU A 171 11.86 4.87 3.23
N ALA A 172 12.34 4.30 2.13
CA ALA A 172 11.60 3.37 1.30
C ALA A 172 12.29 2.00 1.28
N TYR A 173 11.52 0.93 1.42
CA TYR A 173 11.99 -0.45 1.33
C TYR A 173 11.89 -0.97 -0.11
N HIS A 174 12.69 -2.00 -0.43
CA HIS A 174 12.67 -2.71 -1.72
C HIS A 174 12.68 -4.22 -1.49
N TYR A 175 11.99 -5.02 -2.32
CA TYR A 175 12.05 -6.49 -2.16
C TYR A 175 11.99 -7.39 -3.40
N SER A 176 11.51 -7.02 -4.60
CA SER A 176 11.27 -8.00 -5.69
C SER A 176 12.37 -8.14 -6.74
N TRP A 177 13.29 -7.18 -6.87
CA TRP A 177 14.43 -7.28 -7.79
C TRP A 177 15.76 -7.06 -7.10
N LYS A 178 15.80 -6.00 -6.30
CA LYS A 178 16.82 -5.77 -5.30
C LYS A 178 16.12 -5.58 -3.97
N TYR A 179 16.75 -6.03 -2.91
CA TYR A 179 16.26 -5.75 -1.56
C TYR A 179 17.18 -4.75 -0.87
N GLY A 180 16.64 -4.03 0.11
CA GLY A 180 17.35 -2.99 0.81
C GLY A 180 16.49 -1.76 1.02
N ILE A 181 17.11 -0.60 1.01
CA ILE A 181 16.46 0.67 1.30
C ILE A 181 16.91 1.79 0.37
N SER A 182 16.06 2.80 0.26
CA SER A 182 16.39 4.11 -0.26
C SER A 182 15.90 5.17 0.72
N VAL A 183 16.56 6.33 0.72
CA VAL A 183 16.14 7.51 1.47
C VAL A 183 15.96 8.65 0.50
N ALA A 184 14.85 9.37 0.62
CA ALA A 184 14.62 10.62 -0.08
C ALA A 184 14.37 11.76 0.90
N ASN A 185 14.69 12.98 0.47
CA ASN A 185 14.32 14.20 1.16
C ASN A 185 12.90 14.60 0.73
N LYS A 186 12.06 14.98 1.69
CA LYS A 186 10.70 15.51 1.43
C LYS A 186 10.70 16.75 0.52
N GLY A 187 11.71 17.61 0.67
CA GLY A 187 11.78 18.91 0.01
C GLY A 187 12.32 18.88 -1.42
N ASP A 188 12.89 17.77 -1.87
CA ASP A 188 13.44 17.65 -3.22
C ASP A 188 12.34 17.24 -4.22
N GLU A 189 12.45 17.77 -5.44
CA GLU A 189 11.53 17.43 -6.54
C GLU A 189 11.51 15.90 -6.76
N PHE A 190 10.31 15.31 -6.69
CA PHE A 190 10.02 13.92 -7.08
C PHE A 190 10.69 12.80 -6.27
N GLY A 191 10.84 12.97 -4.96
CA GLY A 191 11.33 11.87 -4.11
C GLY A 191 12.74 11.42 -4.51
N ARG A 192 13.57 12.36 -4.99
CA ARG A 192 14.95 12.08 -5.38
C ARG A 192 15.65 11.31 -4.27
N THR A 193 16.10 10.11 -4.61
CA THR A 193 16.89 9.28 -3.70
C THR A 193 18.23 9.98 -3.42
N ILE A 194 18.45 10.31 -2.14
CA ILE A 194 19.69 10.94 -1.66
C ILE A 194 20.66 9.90 -1.07
N PHE A 195 20.16 8.71 -0.75
CA PHE A 195 20.95 7.59 -0.25
C PHE A 195 20.28 6.27 -0.58
N GLN A 196 21.07 5.26 -0.91
CA GLN A 196 20.57 3.94 -1.26
C GLN A 196 21.56 2.85 -0.85
N ILE A 197 21.03 1.79 -0.25
CA ILE A 197 21.73 0.52 -0.07
C ILE A 197 20.81 -0.57 -0.57
N THR A 198 21.20 -1.21 -1.67
CA THR A 198 20.45 -2.32 -2.25
C THR A 198 21.39 -3.47 -2.59
N ARG A 199 20.87 -4.69 -2.48
CA ARG A 199 21.58 -5.92 -2.77
C ARG A 199 20.77 -6.77 -3.75
N ASP A 200 21.46 -7.56 -4.56
CA ASP A 200 20.81 -8.50 -5.47
C ASP A 200 20.11 -9.60 -4.67
N GLN A 201 18.91 -10.00 -5.10
CA GLN A 201 18.19 -11.11 -4.47
C GLN A 201 19.05 -12.39 -4.46
N PRO A 202 19.04 -13.18 -3.37
CA PRO A 202 19.60 -14.52 -3.39
C PRO A 202 18.93 -15.37 -4.47
N PRO A 203 19.65 -16.33 -5.08
CA PRO A 203 19.07 -17.29 -6.02
C PRO A 203 17.93 -18.11 -5.40
N ASP A 204 18.05 -18.37 -4.10
CA ASP A 204 17.15 -19.24 -3.34
C ASP A 204 16.39 -18.37 -2.34
N GLY A 205 15.08 -18.61 -2.14
CA GLY A 205 14.22 -17.83 -1.24
C GLY A 205 14.58 -17.96 0.24
N SER A 206 15.80 -17.59 0.63
CA SER A 206 16.42 -17.77 1.95
C SER A 206 15.68 -17.07 3.08
N GLY A 207 14.65 -16.28 2.76
CA GLY A 207 13.88 -15.49 3.70
C GLY A 207 14.68 -14.35 4.34
N LEU A 208 15.98 -14.23 4.07
CA LEU A 208 16.83 -13.17 4.59
C LEU A 208 16.49 -11.81 3.98
N THR A 209 15.96 -11.78 2.76
CA THR A 209 15.45 -10.54 2.14
C THR A 209 14.37 -9.88 3.01
N ASN A 210 13.49 -10.69 3.60
CA ASN A 210 12.42 -10.26 4.51
C ASN A 210 12.93 -9.82 5.90
N LYS A 211 14.23 -9.99 6.18
CA LYS A 211 14.86 -9.54 7.44
C LYS A 211 15.45 -8.14 7.34
N THR A 212 15.37 -7.50 6.18
CA THR A 212 15.80 -6.11 6.04
C THR A 212 14.95 -5.22 6.93
N GLN A 213 15.57 -4.51 7.87
CA GLN A 213 14.90 -3.59 8.77
C GLN A 213 15.71 -2.32 8.90
N ALA A 214 15.06 -1.16 8.86
CA ALA A 214 15.71 0.12 9.10
C ALA A 214 14.89 0.98 10.06
N ILE A 215 15.59 1.71 10.91
CA ILE A 215 14.99 2.57 11.94
C ILE A 215 15.71 3.90 12.05
N TRP A 216 14.93 4.96 12.14
CA TRP A 216 15.42 6.30 12.42
C TRP A 216 15.76 6.47 13.90
N SER A 217 16.82 7.21 14.21
CA SER A 217 17.04 7.68 15.57
C SER A 217 15.92 8.65 15.99
N PRO A 218 15.60 8.77 17.28
CA PRO A 218 14.51 9.64 17.75
C PRO A 218 14.67 11.11 17.37
N ASP A 219 15.91 11.58 17.17
CA ASP A 219 16.23 12.94 16.77
C ASP A 219 16.40 13.11 15.25
N SER A 220 16.08 12.08 14.45
CA SER A 220 16.19 12.09 12.99
C SER A 220 17.60 12.30 12.44
N THR A 221 18.65 12.19 13.27
CA THR A 221 20.04 12.43 12.84
C THR A 221 20.78 11.19 12.36
N LYS A 222 20.29 10.00 12.72
CA LYS A 222 20.89 8.72 12.33
C LYS A 222 19.87 7.76 11.75
N LEU A 223 20.36 6.89 10.89
CA LEU A 223 19.62 5.76 10.34
C LEU A 223 20.40 4.49 10.64
N ALA A 224 19.75 3.51 11.25
CA ALA A 224 20.32 2.16 11.42
C ALA A 224 19.61 1.20 10.47
N LEU A 225 20.35 0.24 9.93
CA LEU A 225 19.91 -0.76 8.96
C LEU A 225 20.45 -2.13 9.36
N ILE A 226 19.57 -3.13 9.38
CA ILE A 226 19.90 -4.54 9.34
C ILE A 226 19.63 -5.02 7.92
N ILE A 227 20.62 -5.63 7.28
CA ILE A 227 20.50 -6.13 5.91
C ILE A 227 21.38 -7.37 5.74
N ARG A 228 21.06 -8.24 4.78
CA ARG A 228 21.96 -9.34 4.41
C ARG A 228 23.23 -8.78 3.76
N LYS A 229 24.38 -9.31 4.20
CA LYS A 229 25.71 -9.05 3.64
C LYS A 229 25.74 -9.40 2.16
N GLU A 230 26.55 -8.66 1.41
CA GLU A 230 26.64 -8.87 -0.02
C GLU A 230 27.29 -10.22 -0.34
N LYS A 231 26.58 -11.10 -1.08
CA LYS A 231 27.04 -12.44 -1.49
C LYS A 231 27.28 -13.43 -0.35
N GLU A 232 26.77 -13.13 0.85
CA GLU A 232 26.90 -13.99 2.03
C GLU A 232 25.50 -14.26 2.64
N GLU A 233 25.31 -15.41 3.28
CA GLU A 233 24.04 -15.78 3.97
C GLU A 233 24.04 -15.36 5.45
N GLU A 234 24.61 -14.18 5.69
CA GLU A 234 24.75 -13.54 7.00
C GLU A 234 24.12 -12.16 6.97
N LEU A 235 23.71 -11.65 8.14
CA LEU A 235 23.23 -10.28 8.29
C LEU A 235 24.38 -9.37 8.74
N GLU A 236 24.28 -8.09 8.41
CA GLU A 236 25.11 -7.00 8.90
C GLU A 236 24.23 -5.92 9.52
N ILE A 237 24.79 -5.20 10.50
CA ILE A 237 24.22 -3.99 11.05
C ILE A 237 25.07 -2.82 10.60
N LEU A 238 24.40 -1.83 10.03
CA LEU A 238 24.97 -0.58 9.58
C LEU A 238 24.28 0.58 10.30
N ALA A 239 25.02 1.63 10.64
CA ALA A 239 24.43 2.90 11.08
C ALA A 239 25.09 4.08 10.38
N PHE A 240 24.30 5.09 10.05
CA PHE A 240 24.72 6.23 9.24
C PHE A 240 24.37 7.54 9.94
N ASP A 241 25.26 8.52 9.84
CA ASP A 241 25.00 9.93 10.18
C ASP A 241 24.42 10.65 8.95
N ILE A 242 23.13 11.00 9.04
CA ILE A 242 22.40 11.62 7.94
C ILE A 242 22.94 13.03 7.65
N LEU A 243 23.26 13.79 8.72
CA LEU A 243 23.73 15.17 8.60
C LEU A 243 25.13 15.25 7.99
N SER A 244 25.93 14.20 8.14
CA SER A 244 27.23 14.04 7.51
C SER A 244 27.16 13.31 6.17
N ASN A 245 26.09 13.52 5.39
CA ASN A 245 25.87 12.88 4.08
C ASN A 245 25.96 11.34 4.15
N PHE A 246 25.23 10.76 5.10
CA PHE A 246 25.18 9.31 5.35
C PHE A 246 26.56 8.69 5.60
N LYS A 247 27.42 9.37 6.36
CA LYS A 247 28.69 8.80 6.80
C LYS A 247 28.44 7.57 7.66
N LEU A 248 29.08 6.44 7.33
CA LEU A 248 29.03 5.21 8.12
C LEU A 248 29.63 5.42 9.52
N LEU A 249 28.86 5.09 10.54
CA LEU A 249 29.22 5.19 11.96
C LEU A 249 29.49 3.83 12.60
N LEU A 250 28.72 2.81 12.20
CA LEU A 250 28.79 1.46 12.71
C LEU A 250 28.71 0.46 11.56
N HIS A 251 29.51 -0.60 11.63
CA HIS A 251 29.43 -1.75 10.74
C HIS A 251 29.86 -3.00 11.51
N ASN A 252 28.90 -3.86 11.82
CA ASN A 252 29.11 -5.11 12.54
C ASN A 252 28.43 -6.28 11.83
N ASP A 253 29.13 -7.40 11.72
CA ASP A 253 28.55 -8.65 11.25
C ASP A 253 27.67 -9.28 12.33
N LEU A 254 26.55 -9.87 11.92
CA LEU A 254 25.70 -10.69 12.77
C LEU A 254 25.99 -12.16 12.50
N THR A 255 26.64 -12.82 13.45
CA THR A 255 27.00 -14.25 13.36
C THR A 255 25.80 -15.19 13.47
N SER A 256 24.58 -14.67 13.50
CA SER A 256 23.35 -15.45 13.57
C SER A 256 22.22 -14.77 12.85
N ASN A 257 21.40 -15.61 12.23
CA ASN A 257 20.15 -15.24 11.59
C ASN A 257 19.00 -15.12 12.60
N GLU A 258 19.22 -15.46 13.88
CA GLU A 258 18.25 -15.28 14.98
C GLU A 258 18.36 -13.86 15.54
N PHE A 259 17.49 -13.00 15.02
CA PHE A 259 17.36 -11.60 15.39
C PHE A 259 15.86 -11.28 15.60
N SER A 260 15.52 -10.55 16.66
CA SER A 260 14.10 -10.30 17.01
C SER A 260 13.74 -8.88 17.47
N ASP A 261 14.71 -8.03 17.82
CA ASP A 261 14.44 -6.67 18.33
C ASP A 261 15.57 -5.73 17.92
N PHE A 262 15.22 -4.57 17.36
CA PHE A 262 16.14 -3.54 16.86
C PHE A 262 15.52 -2.18 17.11
N ARG A 263 16.15 -1.41 17.99
CA ARG A 263 15.63 -0.09 18.39
C ARG A 263 16.73 0.83 18.86
N TRP A 264 16.47 2.12 18.74
CA TRP A 264 17.20 3.14 19.45
C TRP A 264 16.68 3.25 20.88
N GLU A 265 17.53 3.07 21.89
CA GLU A 265 17.18 3.38 23.29
C GLU A 265 17.15 4.89 23.52
N ASN A 266 17.98 5.62 22.78
CA ASN A 266 18.02 7.08 22.69
C ASN A 266 18.79 7.44 21.41
N ASN A 267 19.16 8.70 21.22
CA ASN A 267 19.87 9.15 20.02
C ASN A 267 21.35 8.72 19.90
N LYS A 268 21.87 7.96 20.88
CA LYS A 268 23.28 7.53 20.96
C LYS A 268 23.46 6.04 21.20
N ILE A 269 22.40 5.31 21.56
CA ILE A 269 22.49 3.87 21.86
C ILE A 269 21.54 3.13 20.95
N LEU A 270 22.12 2.29 20.09
CA LEU A 270 21.42 1.33 19.26
C LEU A 270 21.46 -0.02 19.97
N SER A 271 20.28 -0.59 20.23
CA SER A 271 20.15 -1.88 20.88
C SER A 271 19.53 -2.89 19.95
N TYR A 272 20.07 -4.10 19.96
CA TYR A 272 19.53 -5.20 19.18
C TYR A 272 19.68 -6.54 19.89
N PHE A 273 18.77 -7.47 19.61
CA PHE A 273 18.72 -8.79 20.24
C PHE A 273 19.18 -9.88 19.28
N VAL A 274 20.21 -10.63 19.68
CA VAL A 274 20.81 -11.72 18.88
C VAL A 274 21.10 -12.90 19.80
N ASN A 275 20.65 -14.10 19.43
CA ASN A 275 20.91 -15.34 20.17
C ASN A 275 20.57 -15.24 21.68
N GLY A 276 19.44 -14.65 22.04
CA GLY A 276 19.06 -14.55 23.44
C GLY A 276 19.72 -13.38 24.21
N LYS A 277 20.58 -12.57 23.57
CA LYS A 277 21.36 -11.51 24.23
C LYS A 277 21.06 -10.14 23.62
N ILE A 278 20.95 -9.14 24.49
CA ILE A 278 20.88 -7.73 24.07
C ILE A 278 22.30 -7.20 23.89
N ILE A 279 22.60 -6.71 22.69
CA ILE A 279 23.81 -5.98 22.35
C ILE A 279 23.46 -4.49 22.32
N ARG A 280 24.37 -3.64 22.81
CA ARG A 280 24.21 -2.18 22.86
C ARG A 280 25.43 -1.53 22.25
N GLU A 281 25.22 -0.77 21.19
CA GLU A 281 26.27 -0.04 20.49
C GLU A 281 26.10 1.45 20.74
N LYS A 282 27.20 2.10 21.12
CA LYS A 282 27.24 3.55 21.34
C LYS A 282 27.70 4.23 20.06
N ILE A 283 26.84 5.08 19.49
CA ILE A 283 26.97 5.70 18.17
C ILE A 283 26.91 7.23 18.29
#